data_AF-A0AAU5G309-F1
#
_entry.id   AF-A0AAU5G309-F1
#
_cell.length_a   1.000
_cell.length_b   1.000
_cell.length_c   1.000
_cell.angle_alpha   90.00
_cell.angle_beta   90.00
_cell.angle_gamma   90.00
#
_symmetry.space_group_name_H-M   'P 1'
#
loop_
_entity.id
_entity.type
_entity.pdbx_description
1 polymer ?
#
loop_
_entity_poly.entity_id
_entity_poly.type
_entity_poly.pdbx_seq_one_letter_code
_entity_poly.pdbx_strand_id
1 'polypeptide(L)'
;MSGLPSDSWRWVGGEAWCVTFTHGISPEEVLERYGADPAHAELFDLEEARDFLHDGTALDVSRSALRVGSLGDWSFCYEEGSGVDGAMPEVLSVLSRGTETFSVVLGGTGMNIFEHWSDRQCTELFEPGEPVSRTLSTRRWWDAVQARLEAAGADHPGLGPVIEVIVAYMGVALDDSTVEGPLLTVLMEDVEEPGPRQRSG
;
A
#
# COMPACT_ATOMS: atom_id res chain seq x y z
N MET A 1 -9.18 -27.61 -3.36
CA MET A 1 -8.92 -26.17 -3.17
C MET A 1 -8.50 -26.01 -1.72
N SER A 2 -7.20 -26.03 -1.48
CA SER A 2 -6.66 -25.86 -0.13
C SER A 2 -6.83 -24.40 0.25
N GLY A 3 -7.62 -24.12 1.28
CA GLY A 3 -7.60 -22.81 1.92
C GLY A 3 -6.17 -22.54 2.37
N LEU A 4 -5.62 -21.39 1.99
CA LEU A 4 -4.36 -20.93 2.56
C LEU A 4 -4.54 -20.85 4.09
N PRO A 5 -3.56 -21.28 4.88
CA PRO A 5 -3.66 -21.21 6.34
C PRO A 5 -3.87 -19.75 6.75
N SER A 6 -4.68 -19.53 7.79
CA SER A 6 -5.03 -18.23 8.37
C SER A 6 -3.82 -17.38 8.85
N ASP A 7 -2.60 -17.91 8.69
CA ASP A 7 -1.35 -17.27 9.05
C ASP A 7 -0.71 -16.51 7.88
N SER A 8 -1.21 -16.56 6.64
CA SER A 8 -0.52 -16.00 5.45
C SER A 8 -0.60 -14.48 5.27
N TRP A 9 -0.97 -13.74 6.33
CA TRP A 9 -1.26 -12.31 6.27
C TRP A 9 -0.91 -11.60 7.58
N ARG A 10 0.15 -12.00 8.29
CA ARG A 10 0.46 -11.43 9.62
C ARG A 10 0.81 -9.95 9.57
N TRP A 11 1.38 -9.48 8.47
CA TRP A 11 1.64 -8.07 8.22
C TRP A 11 0.36 -7.24 7.97
N VAL A 12 -0.78 -7.89 7.67
CA VAL A 12 -2.07 -7.23 7.33
C VAL A 12 -2.81 -6.74 8.59
N GLY A 13 -2.17 -6.69 9.76
CA GLY A 13 -2.75 -6.17 11.00
C GLY A 13 -1.75 -5.35 11.80
N GLY A 14 -2.21 -4.26 12.44
CA GLY A 14 -1.35 -3.39 13.24
C GLY A 14 -1.69 -1.91 13.09
N GLU A 15 -0.66 -1.08 13.18
CA GLU A 15 -0.68 0.37 12.92
C GLU A 15 -1.10 0.67 11.46
N ALA A 16 -1.24 1.94 11.11
CA ALA A 16 -1.62 2.33 9.76
C ALA A 16 -0.55 1.90 8.75
N TRP A 17 -0.98 1.31 7.62
CA TRP A 17 -0.11 0.92 6.53
C TRP A 17 -0.81 1.05 5.19
N CYS A 18 -0.02 1.16 4.13
CA CYS A 18 -0.51 0.94 2.78
C CYS A 18 0.39 -0.01 1.99
N VAL A 19 -0.19 -0.69 1.01
CA VAL A 19 0.57 -1.44 0.01
C VAL A 19 0.11 -1.03 -1.37
N THR A 20 1.08 -0.74 -2.24
CA THR A 20 0.83 -0.50 -3.67
C THR A 20 1.45 -1.59 -4.51
N PHE A 21 0.81 -1.92 -5.64
CA PHE A 21 1.33 -2.85 -6.64
C PHE A 21 1.31 -2.15 -7.99
N THR A 22 2.46 -1.98 -8.64
CA THR A 22 2.57 -1.29 -9.93
C THR A 22 3.20 -2.19 -10.97
N HIS A 23 2.55 -2.29 -12.13
CA HIS A 23 2.95 -3.21 -13.19
C HIS A 23 4.11 -2.66 -14.03
N GLY A 24 5.06 -3.53 -14.39
CA GLY A 24 6.04 -3.30 -15.46
C GLY A 24 7.10 -2.24 -15.17
N ILE A 25 7.32 -1.87 -13.91
CA ILE A 25 8.39 -0.95 -13.48
C ILE A 25 9.25 -1.59 -12.40
N SER A 26 10.50 -1.17 -12.26
CA SER A 26 11.41 -1.72 -11.24
C SER A 26 11.12 -1.17 -9.83
N PRO A 27 11.59 -1.83 -8.77
CA PRO A 27 11.47 -1.30 -7.40
C PRO A 27 12.13 0.09 -7.23
N GLU A 28 13.27 0.33 -7.89
CA GLU A 28 13.92 1.65 -7.88
C GLU A 28 13.05 2.71 -8.57
N GLU A 29 12.41 2.37 -9.69
CA GLU A 29 11.47 3.28 -10.36
C GLU A 29 10.23 3.55 -9.49
N VAL A 30 9.79 2.57 -8.68
CA VAL A 30 8.75 2.81 -7.66
C VAL A 30 9.23 3.89 -6.67
N LEU A 31 10.42 3.75 -6.07
CA LEU A 31 10.96 4.76 -5.15
C LEU A 31 11.05 6.15 -5.80
N GLU A 32 11.57 6.24 -7.03
CA GLU A 32 11.62 7.51 -7.77
C GLU A 32 10.24 8.13 -7.98
N ARG A 33 9.21 7.30 -8.24
CA ARG A 33 7.82 7.74 -8.41
C ARG A 33 7.17 8.18 -7.09
N TYR A 34 7.61 7.64 -5.96
CA TYR A 34 7.30 8.14 -4.62
C TYR A 34 8.03 9.45 -4.27
N GLY A 35 9.05 9.83 -5.06
CA GLY A 35 9.91 10.99 -4.79
C GLY A 35 11.10 10.69 -3.89
N ALA A 36 11.32 9.41 -3.56
CA ALA A 36 12.52 8.93 -2.87
C ALA A 36 13.71 8.84 -3.83
N ASP A 37 14.92 8.93 -3.28
CA ASP A 37 16.16 8.69 -4.03
C ASP A 37 16.65 7.25 -3.79
N PRO A 38 16.61 6.36 -4.82
CA PRO A 38 17.05 4.97 -4.67
C PRO A 38 18.51 4.83 -4.25
N ALA A 39 19.35 5.86 -4.45
CA ALA A 39 20.75 5.83 -4.03
C ALA A 39 20.94 5.82 -2.51
N HIS A 40 19.91 6.23 -1.76
CA HIS A 40 19.88 6.20 -0.29
C HIS A 40 19.16 4.97 0.26
N ALA A 41 18.74 4.05 -0.60
CA ALA A 41 18.00 2.88 -0.17
C ALA A 41 18.93 1.77 0.35
N GLU A 42 18.52 1.15 1.44
CA GLU A 42 19.23 0.03 2.08
C GLU A 42 18.36 -1.23 2.07
N LEU A 43 18.98 -2.41 2.07
CA LEU A 43 18.24 -3.66 2.19
C LEU A 43 17.97 -3.94 3.66
N PHE A 44 16.70 -3.86 4.05
CA PHE A 44 16.24 -4.19 5.40
C PHE A 44 15.13 -5.24 5.38
N ASP A 45 15.23 -6.19 6.30
CA ASP A 45 14.05 -6.96 6.68
C ASP A 45 13.03 -6.07 7.41
N LEU A 46 11.84 -6.61 7.70
CA LEU A 46 10.78 -5.82 8.31
C LEU A 46 11.12 -5.34 9.72
N GLU A 47 11.86 -6.14 10.50
CA GLU A 47 12.23 -5.77 11.87
C GLU A 47 13.30 -4.67 11.84
N GLU A 48 14.32 -4.81 10.99
CA GLU A 48 15.35 -3.80 10.74
C GLU A 48 14.75 -2.47 10.28
N ALA A 49 13.77 -2.51 9.37
CA ALA A 49 13.11 -1.31 8.87
C ALA A 49 12.30 -0.59 9.97
N ARG A 50 11.65 -1.33 10.87
CA ARG A 50 10.93 -0.77 12.03
C ARG A 50 11.88 -0.17 13.04
N ASP A 51 12.96 -0.86 13.36
CA ASP A 51 14.01 -0.34 14.23
C ASP A 51 14.61 0.95 13.65
N PHE A 52 14.82 0.99 12.33
CA PHE A 52 15.31 2.17 11.64
C PHE A 52 14.31 3.33 11.65
N LEU A 53 13.02 3.04 11.45
CA LEU A 53 11.93 4.01 11.55
C LEU A 53 11.83 4.63 12.96
N HIS A 54 12.03 3.81 13.99
CA HIS A 54 11.89 4.20 15.40
C HIS A 54 13.20 4.59 16.08
N ASP A 55 14.32 4.67 15.35
CA ASP A 55 15.59 5.13 15.93
C ASP A 55 15.39 6.56 16.47
N GLY A 56 15.52 6.70 17.79
CA GLY A 56 15.02 7.81 18.61
C GLY A 56 15.74 9.16 18.44
N THR A 57 16.26 9.42 17.25
CA THR A 57 17.06 10.61 16.90
C THR A 57 16.22 11.82 16.50
N ALA A 58 14.93 11.66 16.21
CA ALA A 58 14.03 12.74 15.81
C ALA A 58 12.61 12.57 16.38
N LEU A 59 12.41 12.85 17.68
CA LEU A 59 11.11 12.77 18.35
C LEU A 59 10.01 13.72 17.80
N ASP A 60 10.33 14.53 16.79
CA ASP A 60 9.46 15.60 16.27
C ASP A 60 9.24 15.53 14.74
N VAL A 61 9.75 14.50 14.06
CA VAL A 61 9.57 14.34 12.60
C VAL A 61 8.75 13.09 12.34
N SER A 62 7.60 13.31 11.70
CA SER A 62 6.71 12.29 11.17
C SER A 62 7.48 11.58 10.01
N ARG A 63 7.62 10.26 10.07
CA ARG A 63 8.41 9.44 9.14
C ARG A 63 7.61 8.25 8.64
N SER A 64 7.87 7.87 7.40
CA SER A 64 7.31 6.69 6.75
C SER A 64 8.43 5.84 6.14
N ALA A 65 8.38 4.53 6.33
CA ALA A 65 9.32 3.59 5.73
C ALA A 65 8.74 3.02 4.44
N LEU A 66 9.35 3.33 3.30
CA LEU A 66 8.99 2.74 2.00
C LEU A 66 9.83 1.49 1.78
N ARG A 67 9.20 0.31 1.78
CA ARG A 67 9.85 -0.98 1.53
C ARG A 67 9.38 -1.55 0.20
N VAL A 68 10.27 -1.57 -0.80
CA VAL A 68 9.93 -1.97 -2.18
C VAL A 68 10.57 -3.29 -2.60
N GLY A 69 9.83 -4.06 -3.40
CA GLY A 69 10.28 -5.35 -3.91
C GLY A 69 9.65 -5.68 -5.26
N SER A 70 10.19 -6.71 -5.92
CA SER A 70 9.61 -7.28 -7.13
C SER A 70 8.72 -8.47 -6.81
N LEU A 71 7.65 -8.63 -7.59
CA LEU A 71 6.71 -9.73 -7.52
C LEU A 71 6.25 -10.11 -8.95
N GLY A 72 6.99 -11.00 -9.61
CA GLY A 72 6.77 -11.30 -11.03
C GLY A 72 7.02 -10.06 -11.91
N ASP A 73 6.07 -9.73 -12.78
CA ASP A 73 6.11 -8.52 -13.63
C ASP A 73 5.66 -7.24 -12.89
N TRP A 74 5.42 -7.34 -11.58
CA TRP A 74 4.99 -6.23 -10.74
C TRP A 74 6.11 -5.83 -9.78
N SER A 75 6.09 -4.57 -9.38
CA SER A 75 6.80 -4.11 -8.18
C SER A 75 5.77 -3.69 -7.14
N PHE A 76 6.07 -3.92 -5.87
CA PHE A 76 5.22 -3.50 -4.76
C PHE A 76 5.97 -2.57 -3.82
N CYS A 77 5.23 -1.72 -3.11
CA CYS A 77 5.72 -0.92 -1.99
C CYS A 77 4.84 -1.19 -0.79
N TYR A 78 5.41 -1.63 0.31
CA TYR A 78 4.78 -1.66 1.63
C TYR A 78 5.27 -0.44 2.41
N GLU A 79 4.34 0.37 2.88
CA GLU A 79 4.60 1.59 3.65
C GLU A 79 3.99 1.47 5.05
N GLU A 80 4.81 1.76 6.06
CA GLU A 80 4.38 1.89 7.46
C GLU A 80 5.00 3.12 8.11
N GLY A 81 4.30 3.72 9.07
CA GLY A 81 4.75 4.90 9.80
C GLY A 81 3.63 5.89 10.10
N SER A 82 4.00 7.15 10.23
CA SER A 82 3.09 8.24 10.62
C SER A 82 2.17 8.72 9.50
N GLY A 83 2.48 8.37 8.25
CA GLY A 83 1.68 8.62 7.06
C GLY A 83 1.40 7.34 6.26
N VAL A 84 0.39 7.41 5.40
CA VAL A 84 0.16 6.45 4.29
C VAL A 84 0.22 7.24 2.99
N ASP A 85 1.31 7.99 2.83
CA ASP A 85 1.49 8.97 1.76
C ASP A 85 1.51 8.30 0.37
N GLY A 86 1.91 7.03 0.32
CA GLY A 86 1.82 6.17 -0.84
C GLY A 86 0.42 5.94 -1.37
N ALA A 87 -0.60 6.18 -0.55
CA ALA A 87 -1.99 6.13 -0.96
C ALA A 87 -2.57 7.50 -1.36
N MET A 88 -1.77 8.58 -1.32
CA MET A 88 -2.24 9.89 -1.80
C MET A 88 -2.52 9.85 -3.31
N PRO A 89 -3.62 10.48 -3.79
CA PRO A 89 -3.97 10.50 -5.21
C PRO A 89 -2.85 11.00 -6.13
N GLU A 90 -2.04 11.95 -5.66
CA GLU A 90 -0.89 12.50 -6.38
C GLU A 90 0.18 11.43 -6.63
N VAL A 91 0.49 10.62 -5.61
CA VAL A 91 1.47 9.53 -5.70
C VAL A 91 0.92 8.41 -6.58
N LEU A 92 -0.32 7.97 -6.36
CA LEU A 92 -0.96 6.94 -7.18
C LEU A 92 -1.11 7.36 -8.66
N SER A 93 -1.34 8.64 -8.92
CA SER A 93 -1.33 9.21 -10.28
C SER A 93 0.05 9.15 -10.94
N VAL A 94 1.14 9.27 -10.16
CA VAL A 94 2.51 9.15 -10.67
C VAL A 94 2.91 7.68 -10.85
N LEU A 95 2.60 6.82 -9.87
CA LEU A 95 2.83 5.38 -9.91
C LEU A 95 2.16 4.72 -11.11
N SER A 96 0.92 5.08 -11.42
CA SER A 96 0.19 4.50 -12.54
C SER A 96 0.56 5.07 -13.91
N ARG A 97 1.47 6.05 -14.02
CA ARG A 97 1.81 6.69 -15.32
C ARG A 97 2.31 5.66 -16.32
N GLY A 98 1.61 5.53 -17.45
CA GLY A 98 1.92 4.57 -18.51
C GLY A 98 1.68 3.09 -18.14
N THR A 99 1.02 2.80 -17.03
CA THR A 99 0.81 1.44 -16.52
C THR A 99 -0.47 1.37 -15.65
N GLU A 100 -0.59 0.35 -14.81
CA GLU A 100 -1.62 0.24 -13.76
C GLU A 100 -1.01 0.06 -12.37
N THR A 101 -1.74 0.57 -11.37
CA THR A 101 -1.40 0.50 -9.95
C THR A 101 -2.63 0.11 -9.13
N PHE A 102 -2.46 -0.81 -8.18
CA PHE A 102 -3.39 -1.04 -7.09
C PHE A 102 -2.88 -0.40 -5.81
N SER A 103 -3.78 0.09 -4.96
CA SER A 103 -3.49 0.54 -3.60
C SER A 103 -4.46 -0.09 -2.61
N VAL A 104 -3.95 -0.54 -1.48
CA VAL A 104 -4.74 -1.02 -0.34
C VAL A 104 -4.23 -0.35 0.92
N VAL A 105 -5.13 0.24 1.69
CA VAL A 105 -4.83 1.00 2.91
C VAL A 105 -5.56 0.39 4.10
N LEU A 106 -4.84 0.18 5.20
CA LEU A 106 -5.39 0.10 6.55
C LEU A 106 -5.11 1.43 7.25
N GLY A 107 -6.14 2.26 7.42
CA GLY A 107 -6.02 3.53 8.12
C GLY A 107 -6.01 3.35 9.64
N GLY A 108 -5.31 4.24 10.36
CA GLY A 108 -5.20 4.18 11.83
C GLY A 108 -6.51 4.32 12.61
N THR A 109 -7.60 4.74 11.95
CA THR A 109 -8.96 4.80 12.51
C THR A 109 -9.81 3.56 12.16
N GLY A 110 -9.23 2.55 11.51
CA GLY A 110 -9.92 1.36 11.02
C GLY A 110 -10.56 1.51 9.64
N MET A 111 -10.38 2.67 8.99
CA MET A 111 -10.87 2.92 7.63
C MET A 111 -10.01 2.15 6.62
N ASN A 112 -10.66 1.34 5.78
CA ASN A 112 -9.99 0.54 4.76
C ASN A 112 -10.25 1.14 3.39
N ILE A 113 -9.23 1.26 2.55
CA ILE A 113 -9.41 1.80 1.19
C ILE A 113 -8.76 0.87 0.17
N PHE A 114 -9.50 0.60 -0.91
CA PHE A 114 -8.98 0.01 -2.14
C PHE A 114 -9.04 1.04 -3.26
N GLU A 115 -7.97 1.11 -4.06
CA GLU A 115 -7.94 1.88 -5.29
C GLU A 115 -7.33 1.10 -6.45
N HIS A 116 -7.92 1.26 -7.64
CA HIS A 116 -7.30 0.90 -8.91
C HIS A 116 -7.05 2.16 -9.72
N TRP A 117 -5.84 2.27 -10.25
CA TRP A 117 -5.39 3.37 -11.08
C TRP A 117 -4.84 2.83 -12.40
N SER A 118 -5.21 3.48 -13.50
CA SER A 118 -4.70 3.17 -14.84
C SER A 118 -4.33 4.47 -15.54
N ASP A 119 -3.09 4.57 -15.99
CA ASP A 119 -2.51 5.75 -16.64
C ASP A 119 -2.95 7.07 -16.00
N ARG A 120 -2.60 7.24 -14.72
CA ARG A 120 -2.85 8.46 -13.93
C ARG A 120 -4.32 8.73 -13.61
N GLN A 121 -5.24 7.83 -13.94
CA GLN A 121 -6.67 7.95 -13.65
C GLN A 121 -7.11 6.91 -12.61
N CYS A 122 -7.75 7.36 -11.54
CA CYS A 122 -8.44 6.48 -10.60
C CYS A 122 -9.68 5.88 -11.28
N THR A 123 -9.69 4.57 -11.50
CA THR A 123 -10.76 3.84 -12.18
C THR A 123 -11.77 3.28 -11.17
N GLU A 124 -11.33 2.84 -9.99
CA GLU A 124 -12.19 2.39 -8.90
C GLU A 124 -11.59 2.81 -7.55
N LEU A 125 -12.45 3.26 -6.62
CA LEU A 125 -12.12 3.66 -5.26
C LEU A 125 -13.24 3.16 -4.35
N PHE A 126 -12.93 2.39 -3.32
CA PHE A 126 -13.96 1.98 -2.36
C PHE A 126 -13.41 1.50 -1.02
N GLU A 127 -14.28 1.47 -0.02
CA GLU A 127 -14.05 0.78 1.24
C GLU A 127 -14.51 -0.69 1.12
N PRO A 128 -13.61 -1.68 1.26
CA PRO A 128 -13.95 -3.10 1.25
C PRO A 128 -14.97 -3.45 2.34
N GLY A 129 -16.00 -4.24 1.99
CA GLY A 129 -17.06 -4.65 2.91
C GLY A 129 -18.19 -3.65 3.08
N GLU A 130 -18.02 -2.40 2.62
CA GLU A 130 -19.09 -1.40 2.71
C GLU A 130 -20.04 -1.45 1.49
N PRO A 131 -21.38 -1.52 1.70
CA PRO A 131 -22.35 -1.74 0.62
C PRO A 131 -22.46 -0.61 -0.41
N VAL A 132 -22.03 0.60 -0.07
CA VAL A 132 -22.17 1.80 -0.92
C VAL A 132 -20.92 2.69 -0.82
N SER A 133 -19.92 2.34 -1.60
CA SER A 133 -18.66 3.07 -1.73
C SER A 133 -18.51 3.69 -3.14
N ARG A 134 -17.62 4.68 -3.28
CA ARG A 134 -17.53 5.57 -4.45
C ARG A 134 -16.92 4.91 -5.68
N THR A 135 -17.66 4.06 -6.39
CA THR A 135 -17.18 3.48 -7.66
C THR A 135 -17.15 4.52 -8.80
N LEU A 136 -16.01 4.63 -9.49
CA LEU A 136 -15.79 5.59 -10.59
C LEU A 136 -15.94 4.96 -11.99
N SER A 137 -15.98 3.63 -12.11
CA SER A 137 -16.10 2.91 -13.40
C SER A 137 -16.87 1.57 -13.28
N THR A 138 -16.44 0.53 -14.01
CA THR A 138 -17.14 -0.74 -14.33
C THR A 138 -17.53 -1.61 -13.13
N ARG A 139 -17.12 -1.26 -11.90
CA ARG A 139 -17.32 -2.03 -10.66
C ARG A 139 -16.69 -3.43 -10.67
N ARG A 140 -15.72 -3.67 -11.54
CA ARG A 140 -15.08 -4.98 -11.71
C ARG A 140 -14.38 -5.39 -10.42
N TRP A 141 -13.63 -4.45 -9.83
CA TRP A 141 -12.85 -4.74 -8.62
C TRP A 141 -13.73 -4.80 -7.39
N TRP A 142 -14.72 -3.91 -7.30
CA TRP A 142 -15.72 -3.99 -6.23
C TRP A 142 -16.43 -5.35 -6.23
N ASP A 143 -16.96 -5.81 -7.37
CA ASP A 143 -17.66 -7.10 -7.47
C ASP A 143 -16.74 -8.27 -7.06
N ALA A 144 -15.47 -8.25 -7.49
CA ALA A 144 -14.50 -9.29 -7.17
C ALA A 144 -14.14 -9.32 -5.68
N VAL A 145 -13.92 -8.15 -5.06
CA VAL A 145 -13.63 -8.02 -3.64
C VAL A 145 -14.82 -8.45 -2.80
N GLN A 146 -16.04 -8.01 -3.12
CA GLN A 146 -17.24 -8.41 -2.38
C GLN A 146 -17.48 -9.92 -2.45
N ALA A 147 -17.37 -10.53 -3.63
CA ALA A 147 -17.49 -11.98 -3.78
C ALA A 147 -16.45 -12.73 -2.93
N ARG A 148 -15.22 -12.20 -2.81
CA ARG A 148 -14.17 -12.83 -2.01
C ARG A 148 -14.41 -12.68 -0.51
N LEU A 149 -14.89 -11.51 -0.06
CA LEU A 149 -15.29 -11.24 1.31
C LEU A 149 -16.45 -12.14 1.75
N GLU A 150 -17.49 -12.25 0.93
CA GLU A 150 -18.63 -13.15 1.16
C GLU A 150 -18.17 -14.62 1.28
N ALA A 151 -17.26 -15.05 0.40
CA ALA A 151 -16.69 -16.39 0.44
C ALA A 151 -15.81 -16.66 1.68
N ALA A 152 -15.23 -15.62 2.29
CA ALA A 152 -14.46 -15.76 3.53
C ALA A 152 -15.37 -16.03 4.74
N GLY A 153 -16.63 -15.56 4.70
CA GLY A 153 -17.67 -15.90 5.69
C GLY A 153 -17.39 -15.47 7.13
N ALA A 154 -16.43 -14.56 7.34
CA ALA A 154 -16.11 -13.99 8.65
C ALA A 154 -16.72 -12.60 8.81
N ASP A 155 -17.15 -12.24 10.02
CA ASP A 155 -17.75 -10.93 10.33
C ASP A 155 -16.75 -9.77 10.09
N HIS A 156 -15.45 -10.05 10.27
CA HIS A 156 -14.36 -9.09 10.06
C HIS A 156 -13.18 -9.80 9.38
N PRO A 157 -13.24 -10.01 8.06
CA PRO A 157 -12.23 -10.81 7.37
C PRO A 157 -10.91 -10.05 7.13
N GLY A 158 -10.82 -8.79 7.56
CA GLY A 158 -9.66 -7.92 7.33
C GLY A 158 -9.43 -7.63 5.85
N LEU A 159 -8.20 -7.23 5.51
CA LEU A 159 -7.80 -6.90 4.13
C LEU A 159 -7.20 -8.08 3.36
N GLY A 160 -7.01 -9.25 3.99
CA GLY A 160 -6.50 -10.46 3.33
C GLY A 160 -7.27 -10.83 2.05
N PRO A 161 -8.62 -10.91 2.07
CA PRO A 161 -9.42 -11.14 0.86
C PRO A 161 -9.21 -10.12 -0.26
N VAL A 162 -8.89 -8.87 0.07
CA VAL A 162 -8.62 -7.81 -0.91
C VAL A 162 -7.30 -8.08 -1.60
N ILE A 163 -6.25 -8.37 -0.82
CA ILE A 163 -4.93 -8.73 -1.35
C ILE A 163 -5.02 -9.99 -2.22
N GLU A 164 -5.80 -10.99 -1.79
CA GLU A 164 -6.03 -12.21 -2.58
C GLU A 164 -6.61 -11.94 -3.97
N VAL A 165 -7.55 -10.99 -4.09
CA VAL A 165 -8.11 -10.60 -5.40
C VAL A 165 -7.05 -9.97 -6.29
N ILE A 166 -6.18 -9.11 -5.73
CA ILE A 166 -5.11 -8.45 -6.48
C ILE A 166 -4.08 -9.47 -6.94
N VAL A 167 -3.55 -10.30 -6.04
CA VAL A 167 -2.50 -11.30 -6.39
C VAL A 167 -3.01 -12.35 -7.37
N ALA A 168 -4.30 -12.73 -7.28
CA ALA A 168 -4.93 -13.61 -8.25
C ALA A 168 -5.00 -12.98 -9.65
N TYR A 169 -5.26 -11.67 -9.75
CA TYR A 169 -5.21 -10.95 -11.02
C TYR A 169 -3.79 -10.85 -11.57
N MET A 170 -2.82 -10.53 -10.70
CA MET A 170 -1.41 -10.42 -11.07
C MET A 170 -0.80 -11.78 -11.49
N GLY A 171 -1.42 -12.90 -11.10
CA GLY A 171 -0.92 -14.24 -11.39
C GLY A 171 0.32 -14.62 -10.57
N VAL A 172 0.45 -14.02 -9.38
CA VAL A 172 1.62 -14.17 -8.49
C VAL A 172 1.20 -14.67 -7.10
N ALA A 173 2.18 -15.10 -6.30
CA ALA A 173 1.97 -15.46 -4.90
C ALA A 173 2.67 -14.44 -4.02
N LEU A 174 1.91 -13.77 -3.14
CA LEU A 174 2.44 -12.94 -2.07
C LEU A 174 2.23 -13.68 -0.76
N ASP A 175 3.31 -13.86 0.00
CA ASP A 175 3.28 -14.43 1.35
C ASP A 175 4.01 -13.52 2.35
N ASP A 176 3.90 -13.85 3.63
CA ASP A 176 4.56 -13.10 4.70
C ASP A 176 6.06 -12.96 4.45
N SER A 177 6.74 -14.00 3.97
CA SER A 177 8.19 -13.94 3.73
C SER A 177 8.60 -12.94 2.66
N THR A 178 7.69 -12.63 1.72
CA THR A 178 7.91 -11.63 0.68
C THR A 178 7.92 -10.21 1.26
N VAL A 179 7.05 -9.93 2.22
CA VAL A 179 6.99 -8.61 2.90
C VAL A 179 7.99 -8.55 4.03
N GLU A 180 8.18 -9.63 4.79
CA GLU A 180 9.07 -9.68 5.95
C GLU A 180 10.55 -9.74 5.58
N GLY A 181 10.88 -10.29 4.42
CA GLY A 181 12.27 -10.46 3.97
C GLY A 181 12.98 -9.14 3.62
N PRO A 182 14.27 -9.22 3.24
CA PRO A 182 15.06 -8.05 2.89
C PRO A 182 14.51 -7.35 1.64
N LEU A 183 14.09 -6.10 1.81
CA LEU A 183 13.55 -5.24 0.76
C LEU A 183 14.31 -3.93 0.70
N LEU A 184 14.31 -3.31 -0.50
CA LEU A 184 14.93 -2.01 -0.70
C LEU A 184 14.10 -0.97 0.07
N THR A 185 14.73 -0.31 1.04
CA THR A 185 14.04 0.49 2.06
C THR A 185 14.58 1.91 2.08
N VAL A 186 13.68 2.89 2.08
CA VAL A 186 13.98 4.32 2.24
C VAL A 186 13.09 4.90 3.33
N LEU A 187 13.65 5.73 4.21
CA LEU A 187 12.85 6.59 5.10
C LEU A 187 12.49 7.88 4.39
N MET A 188 11.21 8.17 4.38
CA MET A 188 10.66 9.46 3.99
C MET A 188 10.39 10.26 5.27
N GLU A 189 10.80 11.52 5.27
CA GLU A 189 10.35 12.48 6.26
C GLU A 189 9.10 13.16 5.71
N ASP A 190 8.00 13.13 6.48
CA ASP A 190 6.79 13.83 6.08
C ASP A 190 7.13 15.33 6.12
N VAL A 191 6.94 16.01 4.99
CA VAL A 191 7.08 17.45 4.95
C VAL A 191 5.88 18.03 5.70
N GLU A 192 6.08 18.60 6.89
CA GLU A 192 5.04 19.40 7.54
C GLU A 192 4.46 20.36 6.51
N GLU A 193 3.18 20.22 6.15
CA GLU A 193 2.52 21.24 5.37
C GLU A 193 2.71 22.57 6.12
N PRO A 194 3.22 23.64 5.47
CA PRO A 194 3.30 24.93 6.13
C PRO A 194 1.88 25.32 6.55
N GLY A 195 1.66 25.36 7.87
CA GLY A 195 0.36 25.64 8.47
C GLY A 195 -0.34 26.84 7.82
N PRO A 196 -1.68 26.90 7.89
CA PRO A 196 -2.47 27.83 7.09
C PRO A 196 -1.91 29.24 7.20
N ARG A 197 -1.50 29.81 6.06
CA ARG A 197 -1.00 31.18 5.98
C ARG A 197 -2.01 32.09 6.69
N GLN A 198 -1.62 32.60 7.85
CA GLN A 198 -2.42 33.60 8.55
C GLN A 198 -2.60 34.76 7.57
N ARG A 199 -3.82 34.98 7.12
CA ARG A 199 -4.19 36.20 6.41
C ARG A 199 -4.07 37.34 7.42
N SER A 200 -2.97 38.07 7.36
CA SER A 200 -2.85 39.36 8.03
C SER A 200 -3.96 40.27 7.48
N GLY A 201 -4.90 40.61 8.35
CA GLY A 201 -5.86 41.69 8.12
C GLY A 201 -5.22 43.06 8.31
#